data_AF-A0A0B8P8U6-F1
#
_entry.id   AF-A0A0B8P8U6-F1
#
_cell.length_a   1.000
_cell.length_b   1.000
_cell.length_c   1.000
_cell.angle_alpha   90.00
_cell.angle_beta   90.00
_cell.angle_gamma   90.00
#
_symmetry.space_group_name_H-M   'P 1'
#
loop_
_entity.id
_entity.type
_entity.pdbx_description
1 polymer ?
#
loop_
_entity_poly.entity_id
_entity_poly.type
_entity_poly.pdbx_seq_one_letter_code
_entity_poly.pdbx_strand_id
1 'polypeptide(L)' 'MNKDSFGICLSRAMLKENERTTFTHVRAYQADDSQVDLKVLLAIPQITGKDLLDTMQYSCNLVWRASYFCRAEYE' A
#
# COMPACT_ATOMS: atom_id res chain seq x y z
N MET A 1 -10.67 -0.85 -7.28
CA MET A 1 -9.28 -1.17 -6.88
C MET A 1 -8.47 -1.32 -8.15
N ASN A 2 -7.53 -0.41 -8.40
CA ASN A 2 -6.80 -0.41 -9.66
C ASN A 2 -5.46 -1.12 -9.45
N LYS A 3 -5.29 -2.24 -10.14
CA LYS A 3 -4.03 -2.99 -10.21
C LYS A 3 -3.31 -2.61 -11.49
N ASP A 4 -2.04 -2.30 -11.39
CA ASP A 4 -1.14 -2.12 -12.53
C ASP A 4 0.03 -3.11 -12.44
N SER A 5 1.03 -2.94 -13.31
CA SER A 5 2.24 -3.77 -13.35
C SER A 5 3.02 -3.80 -12.03
N PHE A 6 2.85 -2.80 -11.16
CA PHE A 6 3.52 -2.71 -9.85
C PHE A 6 2.68 -3.26 -8.71
N GLY A 7 1.40 -3.54 -8.95
CA GLY A 7 0.48 -4.11 -7.98
C GLY A 7 -0.76 -3.25 -7.74
N ILE A 8 -1.40 -3.48 -6.61
CA ILE A 8 -2.64 -2.82 -6.19
C ILE A 8 -2.31 -1.42 -5.68
N CYS A 9 -2.92 -0.38 -6.24
CA CYS A 9 -2.86 0.97 -5.67
C CYS A 9 -3.53 1.02 -4.29
N LEU A 10 -2.80 1.46 -3.26
CA LEU A 10 -3.32 1.60 -1.91
C LEU A 10 -3.64 3.07 -1.64
N SER A 11 -4.91 3.37 -1.45
CA SER A 11 -5.39 4.69 -1.05
C SER A 11 -5.81 4.68 0.42
N ARG A 12 -5.79 5.85 1.08
CA ARG A 12 -6.28 5.98 2.45
C ARG A 12 -7.74 5.50 2.60
N ALA A 13 -8.60 5.80 1.62
CA ALA A 13 -9.99 5.33 1.64
C ALA A 13 -10.08 3.79 1.59
N MET A 14 -9.32 3.16 0.69
CA MET A 14 -9.27 1.70 0.59
C MET A 14 -8.79 1.05 1.89
N LEU A 15 -7.73 1.58 2.50
CA LEU A 15 -7.21 1.01 3.72
C LEU A 15 -8.17 1.16 4.90
N LYS A 16 -8.96 2.24 4.96
CA LYS A 16 -10.00 2.43 5.98
C LYS A 16 -11.12 1.40 5.86
N GLU A 17 -11.53 1.08 4.63
CA GLU A 17 -12.51 0.01 4.38
C GLU A 17 -11.96 -1.40 4.69
N ASN A 18 -10.64 -1.55 4.72
CA ASN A 18 -9.94 -2.82 4.81
C ASN A 18 -8.96 -2.85 6.01
N GLU A 19 -9.28 -2.14 7.11
CA GLU A 19 -8.38 -1.95 8.26
C GLU A 19 -7.93 -3.26 8.88
N ARG A 20 -8.82 -4.25 8.93
CA ARG A 20 -8.59 -5.58 9.50
C ARG A 20 -7.94 -6.57 8.52
N THR A 21 -7.78 -6.19 7.26
CA THR A 21 -7.16 -7.06 6.25
C THR A 21 -5.65 -6.95 6.29
N THR A 22 -4.99 -7.99 5.80
CA THR A 22 -3.54 -8.05 5.70
C THR A 22 -3.09 -7.86 4.26
N PHE A 23 -2.20 -6.91 4.02
CA PHE A 23 -1.55 -6.65 2.74
C PHE A 23 -0.17 -7.29 2.72
N THR A 24 0.22 -7.89 1.59
CA THR A 24 1.54 -8.51 1.45
C THR A 24 2.35 -7.87 0.32
N HIS A 25 3.67 -7.89 0.50
CA HIS A 25 4.65 -7.25 -0.37
C HIS A 25 4.29 -5.78 -0.63
N VAL A 26 4.02 -5.03 0.45
CA VAL A 26 3.69 -3.62 0.37
C VAL A 26 4.95 -2.81 0.06
N ARG A 27 4.86 -1.90 -0.89
CA ARG A 27 5.97 -1.03 -1.31
C ARG A 27 5.52 0.42 -1.34
N ALA A 28 6.39 1.31 -0.87
CA ALA A 28 6.22 2.74 -1.04
C ALA A 28 7.21 3.23 -2.10
N TYR A 29 6.69 3.95 -3.08
CA TYR A 29 7.45 4.53 -4.17
C TYR A 29 7.53 6.04 -4.01
N GLN A 30 8.66 6.62 -4.38
CA GLN A 30 8.76 8.07 -4.54
C GLN A 30 7.78 8.52 -5.64
N ALA A 31 6.92 9.49 -5.33
CA ALA A 31 6.12 10.15 -6.36
C ALA A 31 7.04 11.08 -7.17
N ASP A 32 7.60 10.57 -8.25
CA ASP A 32 8.29 11.38 -9.26
C ASP A 32 7.33 11.58 -10.45
N ASP A 33 7.38 12.74 -11.08
CA ASP A 33 6.53 13.08 -12.24
C ASP A 33 6.89 12.21 -13.47
N SER A 34 8.11 11.65 -13.51
CA SER A 34 8.47 10.65 -14.50
C SER A 34 8.06 9.25 -14.03
N GLN A 35 6.92 8.76 -14.51
CA GLN A 35 6.40 7.41 -14.22
C GLN A 35 7.30 6.24 -14.69
N VAL A 36 8.47 6.53 -15.26
CA VAL A 36 9.32 5.56 -15.93
C VAL A 36 10.17 4.76 -14.94
N ASP A 37 10.60 5.38 -13.83
CA ASP A 37 11.46 4.74 -12.83
C ASP A 37 10.99 5.04 -11.40
N LEU A 38 9.93 4.34 -10.97
CA LEU A 38 9.46 4.44 -9.59
C LEU A 38 10.47 3.80 -8.63
N LYS A 39 11.20 4.64 -7.90
CA LYS A 39 12.15 4.20 -6.87
C LYS A 39 11.40 3.71 -5.63
N VAL A 40 11.65 2.46 -5.23
CA VAL A 40 11.15 1.91 -3.96
C VAL A 40 11.92 2.54 -2.80
N LEU A 41 11.19 3.20 -1.90
CA LEU A 41 11.74 3.80 -0.69
C LEU A 41 11.50 2.93 0.54
N LEU A 42 10.40 2.18 0.57
CA LEU A 42 10.08 1.24 1.63
C LEU A 42 9.51 -0.05 1.04
N ALA A 43 9.84 -1.18 1.66
CA ALA A 43 9.29 -2.48 1.34
C ALA A 43 8.94 -3.22 2.64
N ILE A 44 7.68 -3.61 2.77
CA ILE A 44 7.12 -4.25 3.95
C ILE A 44 6.52 -5.59 3.51
N PRO A 45 7.06 -6.73 3.97
CA PRO A 45 6.58 -8.05 3.54
C PRO A 45 5.10 -8.28 3.85
N GLN A 46 4.63 -7.79 5.00
CA GLN A 46 3.24 -7.94 5.43
C GLN A 46 2.87 -6.82 6.41
N ILE A 47 1.69 -6.24 6.27
CA ILE A 47 1.17 -5.19 7.16
C ILE A 47 -0.36 -5.16 7.12
N THR A 48 -1.00 -4.81 8.24
CA THR A 48 -2.46 -4.64 8.27
C THR A 48 -2.87 -3.33 7.61
N GLY A 49 -4.13 -3.23 7.17
CA GLY A 49 -4.67 -1.98 6.63
C GLY A 49 -4.58 -0.81 7.61
N LYS A 50 -4.82 -1.09 8.90
CA LYS A 50 -4.70 -0.12 9.98
C LYS A 50 -3.25 0.36 10.19
N ASP A 51 -2.31 -0.55 10.33
CA ASP A 51 -0.90 -0.18 10.57
C ASP A 51 -0.31 0.58 9.37
N LEU A 52 -0.74 0.21 8.16
CA LEU A 52 -0.35 0.91 6.94
C LEU A 52 -0.92 2.33 6.88
N LEU A 53 -2.17 2.54 7.31
CA LEU A 53 -2.75 3.88 7.44
C LEU A 53 -1.95 4.77 8.38
N ASP A 54 -1.57 4.23 9.54
CA ASP A 54 -0.77 4.96 10.52
C ASP A 54 0.60 5.33 9.95
N THR A 55 1.21 4.42 9.16
CA THR A 55 2.47 4.69 8.44
C THR A 55 2.32 5.79 7.39
N MET A 56 1.19 5.83 6.68
CA MET A 56 0.88 6.88 5.70
C MET A 56 0.68 8.27 6.31
N GLN A 57 0.45 8.40 7.63
CA GLN A 57 0.28 9.70 8.26
C GLN A 57 1.58 10.52 8.27
N TYR A 58 2.72 9.84 8.37
CA TYR A 58 4.04 10.47 8.45
C TYR A 58 4.75 10.59 7.10
N SER A 59 4.13 10.08 6.03
CA SER A 59 4.73 9.98 4.69
C SER A 59 4.03 10.93 3.71
N CYS A 60 4.61 12.09 3.44
CA CYS A 60 4.14 12.97 2.36
C CYS A 60 4.74 12.49 1.02
N ASN A 61 3.94 12.50 -0.06
CA ASN A 61 4.37 12.25 -1.45
C ASN A 61 4.89 10.84 -1.76
N LEU A 62 4.32 9.80 -1.15
CA LEU A 62 4.61 8.40 -1.50
C LEU A 62 3.40 7.74 -2.18
N VAL A 63 3.69 6.93 -3.20
CA VAL A 63 2.70 6.03 -3.82
C VAL A 63 2.84 4.66 -3.19
N TRP A 64 1.78 4.13 -2.60
CA TRP A 64 1.82 2.83 -1.91
C TRP A 64 1.15 1.74 -2.74
N ARG A 65 1.79 0.58 -2.83
CA ARG A 65 1.30 -0.58 -3.58
C ARG A 65 1.39 -1.86 -2.77
N ALA A 66 0.48 -2.81 -2.98
CA ALA A 66 0.60 -4.19 -2.49
C ALA A 66 0.55 -5.19 -3.64
N SER A 67 1.22 -6.33 -3.52
CA SER A 67 1.05 -7.43 -4.48
C SER A 67 -0.28 -8.16 -4.26
N TYR A 68 -0.72 -8.26 -3.00
CA TYR A 68 -1.91 -9.01 -2.61
C TYR A 68 -2.53 -8.43 -1.33
N PHE A 69 -3.83 -8.65 -1.13
CA PHE A 69 -4.52 -8.40 0.12
C PHE A 69 -5.38 -9.62 0.49
N CYS A 70 -5.32 -10.01 1.76
CA CYS A 70 -6.06 -11.15 2.27
C CYS A 70 -7.27 -10.68 3.07
N ARG A 71 -8.47 -11.04 2.61
CA ARG A 71 -9.71 -10.91 3.38
C ARG A 71 -9.83 -12.07 4.38
N ALA A 72 -8.90 -12.17 5.31
CA ALA A 72 -9.12 -13.04 6.46
C ALA A 72 -10.05 -12.26 7.40
N GLU A 73 -11.36 -12.49 7.29
CA GLU A 73 -12.31 -12.13 8.34
C GLU A 73 -12.05 -13.11 9.49
N TYR A 74 -11.27 -12.69 10.49
CA TYR A 74 -11.30 -13.38 11.77
C TYR A 74 -12.61 -12.99 12.45
N GLU A 75 -13.49 -13.99 12.64
CA GLU A 75 -14.69 -13.91 13.50
C GLU A 75 -14.32 -13.61 14.95
#